data_AF-A0A4Y9ZCI2-F1
#
_entry.id   AF-A0A4Y9ZCI2-F1
#
_cell.length_a   1.000
_cell.length_b   1.000
_cell.length_c   1.000
_cell.angle_alpha   90.00
_cell.angle_beta   90.00
_cell.angle_gamma   90.00
#
_symmetry.space_group_name_H-M   'P 1'
#
loop_
_entity.id
_entity.type
_entity.pdbx_description
1 polymer ?
#
loop_
_entity_poly.entity_id
_entity_poly.type
_entity_poly.pdbx_seq_one_letter_code
_entity_poly.pdbx_strand_id
1 'polypeptide(L)'
;RERRALAGGIVIVGRPTFKEYMAGLRRGWSEGLQKVDREEALAVLLEEDNHFDEPEPESAFEPETLGDDEPLPTKSRLPSSRPGVFNPLTMRAPEPAKQKTVTQNVDGADVPPPQRVPRQPALLLVPFTNHIGIQQVPNMIWDFFNERKKVQAGAEAGYRIVMGQTRPFVAPNASAAADTFNVADAPADKPAEDKSDLAFDVDAEAWYKSSTASLPAEIEKARKTYYDALPAKLATARALSRGEREPTKEELNAPPPTEVELRAERLKKEMRWRGDEEGWAIVRSDSPVEWDPRMEGALSVFVDPPKGEEVVGEKS
;
A
#
# COMPACT_ATOMS: atom_id res chain seq x y z
N ARG A 1 -30.93 -4.67 -7.47
CA ARG A 1 -29.88 -4.09 -6.60
C ARG A 1 -28.80 -3.41 -7.44
N GLU A 2 -28.24 -4.11 -8.42
CA GLU A 2 -27.23 -3.58 -9.37
C GLU A 2 -27.62 -2.26 -10.04
N ARG A 3 -28.83 -2.15 -10.64
CA ARG A 3 -29.31 -0.86 -11.21
C ARG A 3 -29.32 0.30 -10.21
N ARG A 4 -29.56 0.04 -8.92
CA ARG A 4 -29.57 1.08 -7.87
C ARG A 4 -28.15 1.46 -7.47
N ALA A 5 -27.20 0.52 -7.52
CA ALA A 5 -25.79 0.79 -7.30
C ALA A 5 -25.20 1.60 -8.47
N LEU A 6 -25.58 1.26 -9.71
CA LEU A 6 -25.16 1.96 -10.93
C LEU A 6 -25.85 3.32 -11.13
N ALA A 7 -26.99 3.56 -10.48
CA ALA A 7 -27.66 4.86 -10.49
C ALA A 7 -26.94 5.92 -9.65
N GLY A 8 -26.00 5.49 -8.79
CA GLY A 8 -25.11 6.40 -8.08
C GLY A 8 -24.00 6.95 -8.98
N GLY A 9 -23.22 7.88 -8.43
CA GLY A 9 -22.03 8.42 -9.07
C GLY A 9 -20.85 8.42 -8.10
N ILE A 10 -19.64 8.36 -8.64
CA ILE A 10 -18.39 8.49 -7.88
C ILE A 10 -17.82 9.88 -8.18
N VAL A 11 -17.57 10.68 -7.15
CA VAL A 11 -16.98 12.02 -7.30
C VAL A 11 -15.49 11.93 -7.02
N ILE A 12 -14.69 12.29 -8.03
CA ILE A 12 -13.23 12.29 -7.97
C ILE A 12 -12.77 13.75 -8.02
N VAL A 13 -12.00 14.16 -7.01
CA VAL A 13 -11.58 15.55 -6.83
C VAL A 13 -10.06 15.65 -7.02
N GLY A 14 -9.68 16.30 -8.12
CA GLY A 14 -8.29 16.53 -8.50
C GLY A 14 -7.58 15.31 -9.09
N ARG A 15 -6.50 15.60 -9.80
CA ARG A 15 -5.63 14.62 -10.45
C ARG A 15 -5.05 13.52 -9.55
N PRO A 16 -4.54 13.79 -8.33
CA PRO A 16 -3.94 12.75 -7.47
C PRO A 16 -4.94 11.62 -7.15
N THR A 17 -6.16 12.00 -6.78
CA THR A 17 -7.20 11.04 -6.39
C THR A 17 -7.67 10.23 -7.59
N PHE A 18 -7.65 10.83 -8.79
CA PHE A 18 -7.93 10.11 -10.02
C PHE A 18 -6.88 9.05 -10.32
N LYS A 19 -5.58 9.37 -10.17
CA LYS A 19 -4.47 8.41 -10.31
C LYS A 19 -4.62 7.24 -9.33
N GLU A 20 -4.86 7.52 -8.06
CA GLU A 20 -5.07 6.50 -7.03
C GLU A 20 -6.31 5.65 -7.30
N TYR A 21 -7.42 6.27 -7.71
CA TYR A 21 -8.65 5.56 -8.04
C TYR A 21 -8.43 4.58 -9.19
N MET A 22 -7.78 5.02 -10.27
CA MET A 22 -7.52 4.18 -11.44
C MET A 22 -6.50 3.06 -11.13
N ALA A 23 -5.45 3.37 -10.35
CA ALA A 23 -4.51 2.35 -9.87
C ALA A 23 -5.21 1.32 -8.98
N GLY A 24 -6.06 1.77 -8.05
CA GLY A 24 -6.86 0.91 -7.19
C GLY A 24 -7.87 0.06 -7.97
N LEU A 25 -8.50 0.62 -9.00
CA LEU A 25 -9.43 -0.09 -9.87
C LEU A 25 -8.70 -1.16 -10.69
N ARG A 26 -7.57 -0.82 -11.31
CA ARG A 26 -6.71 -1.79 -12.00
C ARG A 26 -6.30 -2.91 -11.04
N ARG A 27 -5.76 -2.54 -9.88
CA ARG A 27 -5.30 -3.47 -8.84
C ARG A 27 -6.43 -4.41 -8.40
N GLY A 28 -7.59 -3.88 -8.07
CA GLY A 28 -8.74 -4.66 -7.59
C GLY A 28 -9.31 -5.64 -8.60
N TRP A 29 -9.17 -5.38 -9.91
CA TRP A 29 -9.63 -6.28 -10.98
C TRP A 29 -8.53 -7.12 -11.62
N SER A 30 -7.26 -6.90 -11.24
CA SER A 30 -6.09 -7.61 -11.79
C SER A 30 -5.41 -8.50 -10.77
N GLU A 31 -5.43 -8.15 -9.49
CA GLU A 31 -4.89 -8.98 -8.42
C GLU A 31 -5.88 -10.11 -8.07
N GLY A 32 -5.34 -11.23 -7.59
CA GLY A 32 -6.15 -12.37 -7.14
C GLY A 32 -6.94 -12.04 -5.87
N LEU A 33 -8.04 -12.75 -5.64
CA LEU A 33 -8.87 -12.62 -4.42
C LEU A 33 -8.23 -13.26 -3.18
N GLN A 34 -6.98 -13.69 -3.28
CA GLN A 34 -6.24 -14.27 -2.18
C GLN A 34 -6.10 -13.23 -1.06
N LYS A 35 -6.48 -13.62 0.16
CA LYS A 35 -6.27 -12.78 1.34
C LYS A 35 -4.78 -12.83 1.70
N VAL A 36 -3.98 -12.02 1.02
CA VAL A 36 -2.56 -11.88 1.32
C VAL A 36 -2.43 -10.95 2.52
N ASP A 37 -1.95 -11.49 3.64
CA ASP A 37 -1.47 -10.66 4.73
C ASP A 37 -0.13 -10.04 4.32
N ARG A 38 -0.16 -8.75 3.99
CA ARG A 38 1.03 -8.02 3.52
C ARG A 38 2.09 -7.93 4.60
N GLU A 39 1.70 -7.99 5.87
CA GLU A 39 2.63 -7.97 7.00
C GLU A 39 3.38 -9.30 7.10
N GLU A 40 2.66 -10.42 6.98
CA GLU A 40 3.25 -11.76 7.00
C GLU A 40 4.15 -11.99 5.79
N ALA A 41 3.71 -11.62 4.59
CA ALA A 41 4.52 -11.73 3.38
C ALA A 41 5.81 -10.90 3.48
N LEU A 42 5.74 -9.70 4.06
CA LEU A 42 6.92 -8.88 4.30
C LEU A 42 7.80 -9.46 5.42
N ALA A 43 7.21 -10.00 6.48
CA ALA A 43 7.96 -10.61 7.57
C ALA A 43 8.81 -11.79 7.07
N VAL A 44 8.25 -12.68 6.25
CA VAL A 44 8.98 -13.79 5.63
C VAL A 44 10.16 -13.28 4.80
N LEU A 45 9.95 -12.25 3.96
CA LEU A 45 11.03 -11.66 3.17
C LEU A 45 12.14 -11.01 4.04
N LEU A 46 11.78 -10.46 5.20
CA LEU A 46 12.74 -9.82 6.10
C LEU A 46 13.49 -10.84 6.97
N GLU A 47 12.90 -12.01 7.24
CA GLU A 47 13.55 -13.14 7.90
C GLU A 47 14.65 -13.74 7.03
N GLU A 48 14.46 -13.79 5.70
CA GLU A 48 15.45 -14.32 4.74
C GLU A 48 16.68 -13.41 4.54
N ASP A 49 16.64 -12.16 5.00
CA ASP A 49 17.67 -11.12 4.75
C ASP A 49 18.84 -11.17 5.76
N ASN A 50 18.86 -12.13 6.69
CA ASN A 50 19.96 -12.44 7.64
C ASN A 50 20.50 -11.26 8.51
N HIS A 51 19.88 -10.08 8.46
CA HIS A 51 20.31 -8.89 9.22
C HIS A 51 20.19 -9.05 10.74
N PHE A 52 19.38 -10.03 11.19
CA PHE A 52 19.17 -10.36 12.60
C PHE A 52 19.84 -11.67 13.01
N ASP A 53 20.62 -12.28 12.11
CA ASP A 53 21.37 -13.48 12.46
C ASP A 53 22.49 -13.12 13.42
N GLU A 54 22.85 -14.09 14.26
CA GLU A 54 24.00 -13.93 15.13
C GLU A 54 25.25 -14.31 14.33
N PRO A 55 26.29 -13.46 14.29
CA PRO A 55 27.57 -13.91 13.76
C PRO A 55 27.99 -15.12 14.59
N GLU A 56 28.25 -16.26 13.94
CA GLU A 56 28.78 -17.43 14.63
C GLU A 56 29.99 -16.98 15.46
N PRO A 57 30.04 -17.32 16.76
CA PRO A 57 31.22 -16.99 17.53
C PRO A 57 32.39 -17.65 16.80
N GLU A 58 33.37 -16.83 16.37
CA GLU A 58 34.62 -17.35 15.87
C GLU A 58 35.08 -18.36 16.91
N SER A 59 35.05 -19.63 16.53
CA SER A 59 35.33 -20.72 17.44
C SER A 59 36.74 -20.46 17.96
N ALA A 60 36.84 -20.08 19.22
CA ALA A 60 38.07 -20.06 19.97
C ALA A 60 38.54 -21.51 20.14
N PHE A 61 38.95 -22.14 19.04
CA PHE A 61 39.88 -23.25 19.05
C PHE A 61 41.28 -22.63 19.10
N GLU A 62 41.62 -22.07 20.25
CA GLU A 62 43.01 -22.12 20.68
C GLU A 62 43.24 -23.55 21.19
N PRO A 63 44.10 -24.36 20.55
CA PRO A 63 44.52 -25.62 21.14
C PRO A 63 45.63 -25.32 22.14
N GLU A 64 45.30 -24.69 23.26
CA GLU A 64 46.21 -24.65 24.41
C GLU A 64 46.11 -25.98 25.18
N THR A 65 47.11 -26.80 24.89
CA THR A 65 47.71 -27.85 25.73
C THR A 65 47.18 -28.01 27.15
N LEU A 66 46.39 -29.07 27.38
CA LEU A 66 46.23 -29.81 28.64
C LEU A 66 45.88 -31.23 28.21
N GLY A 67 46.76 -32.22 28.38
CA GLY A 67 46.99 -32.86 29.66
C GLY A 67 46.20 -34.17 29.67
N ASP A 68 46.94 -35.27 29.56
CA ASP A 68 46.52 -36.67 29.44
C ASP A 68 45.56 -37.13 30.57
N ASP A 69 44.79 -38.19 30.24
CA ASP A 69 44.10 -39.11 31.15
C ASP A 69 42.94 -38.61 32.04
N GLU A 70 41.69 -38.89 31.63
CA GLU A 70 40.70 -39.64 32.44
C GLU A 70 39.37 -39.88 31.66
N PRO A 71 38.84 -41.12 31.58
CA PRO A 71 37.66 -41.44 30.78
C PRO A 71 36.31 -41.18 31.49
N LEU A 72 35.37 -40.60 30.72
CA LEU A 72 33.95 -40.44 31.03
C LEU A 72 33.25 -41.74 31.50
N PRO A 73 32.57 -41.78 32.66
CA PRO A 73 31.65 -42.86 32.97
C PRO A 73 30.19 -42.53 32.58
N THR A 74 29.77 -43.21 31.52
CA THR A 74 28.45 -43.69 31.09
C THR A 74 27.16 -43.45 31.93
N LYS A 75 26.11 -43.07 31.18
CA LYS A 75 24.66 -43.40 31.24
C LYS A 75 24.13 -44.30 32.38
N SER A 76 23.18 -43.77 33.14
CA SER A 76 22.15 -44.49 33.95
C SER A 76 20.79 -43.86 33.58
N ARG A 77 19.76 -44.49 33.01
CA ARG A 77 19.07 -45.79 33.17
C ARG A 77 18.41 -45.99 34.54
N LEU A 78 17.32 -45.25 34.76
CA LEU A 78 16.24 -45.66 35.68
C LEU A 78 14.91 -45.83 34.91
N PRO A 79 14.12 -46.89 35.22
CA PRO A 79 12.98 -47.33 34.43
C PRO A 79 11.64 -46.64 34.79
N SER A 80 10.75 -46.65 33.81
CA SER A 80 9.32 -46.30 33.89
C SER A 80 8.53 -47.30 34.75
N SER A 81 7.82 -46.82 35.76
CA SER A 81 6.73 -47.51 36.48
C SER A 81 5.46 -46.67 36.31
N ARG A 82 4.63 -46.98 35.30
CA ARG A 82 3.34 -47.72 35.34
C ARG A 82 2.19 -47.08 36.15
N PRO A 83 0.94 -47.24 35.65
CA PRO A 83 -0.15 -46.28 35.82
C PRO A 83 -1.07 -46.64 36.98
N GLY A 84 -1.44 -45.63 37.77
CA GLY A 84 -2.48 -45.72 38.79
C GLY A 84 -3.81 -45.22 38.25
N VAL A 85 -4.67 -46.18 37.92
CA VAL A 85 -6.10 -45.97 37.64
C VAL A 85 -6.80 -45.82 38.99
N PHE A 86 -7.46 -44.68 39.26
CA PHE A 86 -8.68 -44.63 40.09
C PHE A 86 -9.35 -43.24 39.97
N ASN A 87 -10.53 -43.25 39.35
CA ASN A 87 -11.59 -42.26 39.51
C ASN A 87 -12.78 -43.07 40.02
N PRO A 88 -13.52 -42.64 41.06
CA PRO A 88 -14.81 -42.03 40.73
C PRO A 88 -15.33 -41.04 41.79
N LEU A 89 -15.75 -39.85 41.37
CA LEU A 89 -17.15 -39.38 41.50
C LEU A 89 -17.26 -37.85 41.37
N THR A 90 -18.17 -37.46 40.49
CA THR A 90 -18.99 -36.24 40.52
C THR A 90 -18.28 -34.89 40.45
N MET A 91 -17.99 -34.44 39.22
CA MET A 91 -18.19 -33.04 38.86
C MET A 91 -18.98 -32.91 37.56
N ARG A 92 -20.04 -32.13 37.69
CA ARG A 92 -20.95 -31.56 36.69
C ARG A 92 -20.29 -31.36 35.32
N ALA A 93 -20.90 -31.93 34.29
CA ALA A 93 -20.51 -31.69 32.91
C ALA A 93 -20.58 -30.18 32.59
N PRO A 94 -19.52 -29.55 32.06
CA PRO A 94 -19.68 -28.27 31.41
C PRO A 94 -20.58 -28.46 30.19
N GLU A 95 -21.49 -27.52 29.97
CA GLU A 95 -22.29 -27.44 28.74
C GLU A 95 -21.36 -27.60 27.52
N PRO A 96 -21.80 -28.28 26.44
CA PRO A 96 -21.00 -28.37 25.24
C PRO A 96 -20.71 -26.94 24.79
N ALA A 97 -19.46 -26.52 24.94
CA ALA A 97 -18.96 -25.32 24.31
C ALA A 97 -19.35 -25.46 22.85
N LYS A 98 -20.23 -24.56 22.37
CA LYS A 98 -20.52 -24.44 20.95
C LYS A 98 -19.18 -24.50 20.26
N GLN A 99 -19.00 -25.50 19.41
CA GLN A 99 -17.84 -25.56 18.53
C GLN A 99 -17.74 -24.17 17.93
N LYS A 100 -16.76 -23.37 18.37
CA LYS A 100 -16.25 -22.31 17.53
C LYS A 100 -15.77 -23.12 16.34
N THR A 101 -16.56 -23.10 15.28
CA THR A 101 -16.06 -23.39 13.96
C THR A 101 -14.81 -22.53 13.88
N VAL A 102 -13.66 -23.18 14.03
CA VAL A 102 -12.45 -22.72 13.39
C VAL A 102 -12.87 -22.73 11.94
N THR A 103 -13.41 -21.61 11.47
CA THR A 103 -13.32 -21.27 10.05
C THR A 103 -11.85 -21.41 9.77
N GLN A 104 -11.48 -22.56 9.23
CA GLN A 104 -10.26 -22.71 8.48
C GLN A 104 -10.22 -21.46 7.61
N ASN A 105 -9.16 -20.66 7.73
CA ASN A 105 -8.87 -19.63 6.76
C ASN A 105 -8.88 -20.36 5.42
N VAL A 106 -10.00 -20.30 4.71
CA VAL A 106 -10.05 -20.70 3.32
C VAL A 106 -9.24 -19.62 2.67
N ASP A 107 -7.97 -19.94 2.41
CA ASP A 107 -7.11 -19.16 1.53
C ASP A 107 -7.98 -18.72 0.36
N GLY A 108 -8.07 -17.40 0.16
CA GLY A 108 -9.00 -16.82 -0.81
C GLY A 108 -8.84 -17.56 -2.14
N ALA A 109 -9.96 -18.02 -2.70
CA ALA A 109 -9.92 -18.87 -3.88
C ALA A 109 -9.04 -18.25 -4.97
N ASP A 110 -8.12 -19.04 -5.53
CA ASP A 110 -7.25 -18.65 -6.64
C ASP A 110 -8.08 -18.51 -7.93
N VAL A 111 -8.91 -17.48 -7.96
CA VAL A 111 -9.80 -17.18 -9.07
C VAL A 111 -9.05 -16.24 -10.01
N PRO A 112 -8.85 -16.63 -11.28
CA PRO A 112 -8.18 -15.77 -12.23
C PRO A 112 -8.98 -14.46 -12.44
N PRO A 113 -8.29 -13.35 -12.73
CA PRO A 113 -8.94 -12.08 -13.01
C PRO A 113 -10.00 -12.20 -14.12
N PRO A 114 -11.14 -11.50 -14.02
CA PRO A 114 -12.18 -11.59 -15.03
C PRO A 114 -11.70 -11.04 -16.38
N GLN A 115 -12.17 -11.64 -17.47
CA GLN A 115 -11.82 -11.19 -18.84
C GLN A 115 -12.37 -9.79 -19.17
N ARG A 116 -13.44 -9.36 -18.50
CA ARG A 116 -14.06 -8.04 -18.67
C ARG A 116 -14.47 -7.47 -17.31
N VAL A 117 -14.20 -6.19 -17.11
CA VAL A 117 -14.62 -5.47 -15.90
C VAL A 117 -16.14 -5.20 -16.00
N PRO A 118 -16.93 -5.46 -14.95
CA PRO A 118 -18.34 -5.12 -14.96
C PRO A 118 -18.53 -3.60 -15.00
N ARG A 119 -19.70 -3.16 -15.47
CA ARG A 119 -20.03 -1.72 -15.52
C ARG A 119 -19.85 -1.09 -14.15
N GLN A 120 -19.18 0.06 -14.12
CA GLN A 120 -19.00 0.85 -12.91
C GLN A 120 -20.02 2.00 -12.88
N PRO A 121 -20.29 2.57 -11.69
CA PRO A 121 -21.01 3.83 -11.58
C PRO A 121 -20.28 4.95 -12.34
N ALA A 122 -21.03 5.94 -12.80
CA ALA A 122 -20.44 7.06 -13.54
C ALA A 122 -19.51 7.90 -12.67
N LEU A 123 -18.41 8.37 -13.26
CA LEU A 123 -17.41 9.20 -12.60
C LEU A 123 -17.72 10.68 -12.85
N LEU A 124 -17.65 11.50 -11.80
CA LEU A 124 -17.62 12.94 -11.90
C LEU A 124 -16.20 13.40 -11.62
N LEU A 125 -15.55 13.97 -12.62
CA LEU A 125 -14.20 14.50 -12.52
C LEU A 125 -14.27 15.99 -12.18
N VAL A 126 -13.83 16.37 -10.99
CA VAL A 126 -13.84 17.75 -10.49
C VAL A 126 -12.41 18.25 -10.40
N PRO A 127 -12.00 19.22 -11.26
CA PRO A 127 -10.63 19.72 -11.25
C PRO A 127 -10.33 20.41 -9.92
N PHE A 128 -9.15 20.17 -9.37
CA PHE A 128 -8.75 20.74 -8.08
C PHE A 128 -7.25 20.96 -8.01
N THR A 129 -6.89 22.25 -7.89
CA THR A 129 -5.51 22.69 -7.67
C THR A 129 -5.33 23.12 -6.22
N ASN A 130 -4.35 22.53 -5.54
CA ASN A 130 -3.96 22.94 -4.20
C ASN A 130 -2.58 23.62 -4.23
N HIS A 131 -2.56 24.91 -3.95
CA HIS A 131 -1.34 25.68 -3.81
C HIS A 131 -0.73 25.45 -2.43
N ILE A 132 0.32 24.61 -2.36
CA ILE A 132 1.00 24.28 -1.10
C ILE A 132 2.41 24.88 -1.08
N GLY A 133 2.72 25.64 -0.04
CA GLY A 133 4.06 26.14 0.26
C GLY A 133 4.18 27.67 0.27
N ILE A 134 5.23 28.17 0.92
CA ILE A 134 5.43 29.62 1.14
C ILE A 134 5.53 30.39 -0.19
N GLN A 135 6.17 29.80 -1.20
CA GLN A 135 6.29 30.41 -2.53
C GLN A 135 4.95 30.56 -3.24
N GLN A 136 3.94 29.78 -2.85
CA GLN A 136 2.61 29.76 -3.45
C GLN A 136 1.60 30.66 -2.72
N VAL A 137 2.01 31.33 -1.62
CA VAL A 137 1.14 32.23 -0.85
C VAL A 137 0.48 33.32 -1.71
N PRO A 138 1.16 33.95 -2.70
CA PRO A 138 0.49 34.89 -3.59
C PRO A 138 -0.69 34.27 -4.37
N ASN A 139 -0.52 33.04 -4.87
CA ASN A 139 -1.56 32.31 -5.58
C ASN A 139 -2.70 31.91 -4.63
N MET A 140 -2.39 31.53 -3.39
CA MET A 140 -3.40 31.25 -2.37
C MET A 140 -4.27 32.48 -2.05
N ILE A 141 -3.66 33.66 -1.92
CA ILE A 141 -4.38 34.92 -1.67
C ILE A 141 -5.24 35.27 -2.89
N TRP A 142 -4.68 35.13 -4.09
CA TRP A 142 -5.43 35.37 -5.34
C TRP A 142 -6.66 34.46 -5.45
N ASP A 143 -6.48 33.18 -5.14
CA ASP A 143 -7.56 32.19 -5.12
C ASP A 143 -8.62 32.51 -4.08
N PHE A 144 -8.23 32.96 -2.90
CA PHE A 144 -9.16 33.39 -1.84
C PHE A 144 -10.10 34.50 -2.34
N PHE A 145 -9.58 35.52 -3.03
CA PHE A 145 -10.42 36.57 -3.61
C PHE A 145 -11.20 36.15 -4.86
N ASN A 146 -10.83 35.03 -5.50
CA ASN A 146 -11.48 34.49 -6.70
C ASN A 146 -12.28 33.20 -6.43
N GLU A 147 -12.57 32.90 -5.18
CA GLU A 147 -13.22 31.65 -4.74
C GLU A 147 -14.59 31.43 -5.38
N ARG A 148 -15.26 32.52 -5.82
CA ARG A 148 -16.50 32.45 -6.62
C ARG A 148 -16.43 31.48 -7.80
N LYS A 149 -15.27 31.36 -8.46
CA LYS A 149 -15.07 30.45 -9.60
C LYS A 149 -15.03 29.00 -9.16
N LYS A 150 -14.39 28.71 -8.01
CA LYS A 150 -14.33 27.36 -7.42
C LYS A 150 -15.72 26.93 -6.94
N VAL A 151 -16.46 27.83 -6.29
CA VAL A 151 -17.84 27.59 -5.86
C VAL A 151 -18.75 27.34 -7.06
N GLN A 152 -18.63 28.13 -8.13
CA GLN A 152 -19.37 27.92 -9.37
C GLN A 152 -19.05 26.55 -9.98
N ALA A 153 -17.77 26.19 -10.12
CA ALA A 153 -17.36 24.88 -10.64
C ALA A 153 -17.93 23.72 -9.80
N GLY A 154 -17.94 23.86 -8.47
CA GLY A 154 -18.55 22.89 -7.56
C GLY A 154 -20.08 22.79 -7.71
N ALA A 155 -20.77 23.92 -7.91
CA ALA A 155 -22.21 23.95 -8.16
C ALA A 155 -22.57 23.31 -9.51
N GLU A 156 -21.80 23.60 -10.56
CA GLU A 156 -21.92 22.98 -11.88
C GLU A 156 -21.67 21.47 -11.81
N ALA A 157 -20.64 21.04 -11.07
CA ALA A 157 -20.37 19.63 -10.82
C ALA A 157 -21.55 18.93 -10.12
N GLY A 158 -22.13 19.57 -9.08
CA GLY A 158 -23.34 19.06 -8.41
C GLY A 158 -24.54 19.00 -9.36
N TYR A 159 -24.71 20.00 -10.21
CA TYR A 159 -25.77 20.04 -11.22
C TYR A 159 -25.66 18.89 -12.24
N ARG A 160 -24.45 18.53 -12.68
CA ARG A 160 -24.21 17.36 -13.55
C ARG A 160 -24.68 16.05 -12.92
N ILE A 161 -24.43 15.86 -11.61
CA ILE A 161 -24.91 14.68 -10.87
C ILE A 161 -26.44 14.63 -10.87
N VAL A 162 -27.08 15.75 -10.53
CA VAL A 162 -28.54 15.84 -10.42
C VAL A 162 -29.21 15.58 -11.77
N MET A 163 -28.64 16.10 -12.86
CA MET A 163 -29.17 15.87 -14.20
C MET A 163 -28.87 14.47 -14.75
N GLY A 164 -27.89 13.77 -14.17
CA GLY A 164 -27.64 12.35 -14.43
C GLY A 164 -27.14 12.04 -15.84
N GLN A 165 -26.69 13.05 -16.58
CA GLN A 165 -26.23 12.87 -17.96
C GLN A 165 -24.81 12.35 -17.99
N THR A 166 -24.60 11.30 -18.78
CA THR A 166 -23.32 10.60 -18.84
C THR A 166 -22.94 10.30 -20.27
N ARG A 167 -21.63 10.20 -20.52
CA ARG A 167 -21.06 9.66 -21.75
C ARG A 167 -20.12 8.50 -21.42
N PRO A 168 -19.79 7.62 -22.39
CA PRO A 168 -18.73 6.64 -22.23
C PRO A 168 -17.38 7.30 -21.92
N PHE A 169 -16.57 6.65 -21.10
CA PHE A 169 -15.19 7.06 -20.83
C PHE A 169 -14.34 6.87 -22.09
N VAL A 170 -13.54 7.88 -22.44
CA VAL A 170 -12.66 7.84 -23.62
C VAL A 170 -11.32 7.22 -23.24
N ALA A 171 -11.15 5.96 -23.65
CA ALA A 171 -9.93 5.19 -23.45
C ALA A 171 -8.72 5.83 -24.16
N PRO A 172 -7.48 5.54 -23.71
CA PRO A 172 -6.29 5.90 -24.47
C PRO A 172 -6.32 5.16 -25.80
N ASN A 173 -5.89 5.84 -26.87
CA ASN A 173 -5.85 5.23 -28.19
C ASN A 173 -4.86 4.05 -28.18
N ALA A 174 -5.31 2.83 -28.48
CA ALA A 174 -4.51 1.61 -28.35
C ALA A 174 -3.19 1.65 -29.17
N SER A 175 -3.12 2.49 -30.20
CA SER A 175 -1.92 2.73 -31.00
C SER A 175 -0.80 3.49 -30.26
N ALA A 176 -1.09 4.20 -29.16
CA ALA A 176 -0.10 4.94 -28.39
C ALA A 176 0.48 4.14 -27.21
N ALA A 177 -0.21 3.07 -26.77
CA ALA A 177 0.21 2.27 -25.62
C ALA A 177 1.34 1.27 -25.92
N ALA A 178 1.55 0.92 -27.20
CA ALA A 178 2.57 -0.05 -27.61
C ALA A 178 4.01 0.53 -27.66
N ASP A 179 4.16 1.85 -27.69
CA ASP A 179 5.46 2.51 -27.92
C ASP A 179 6.20 2.93 -26.63
N THR A 180 5.70 2.57 -25.45
CA THR A 180 6.35 2.93 -24.17
C THR A 180 7.64 2.15 -23.84
N PHE A 181 8.10 1.27 -24.73
CA PHE A 181 9.34 0.49 -24.56
C PHE A 181 10.51 0.85 -25.49
N ASN A 182 10.36 1.81 -26.41
CA ASN A 182 11.46 2.24 -27.29
C ASN A 182 11.69 3.76 -27.19
N VAL A 183 12.42 4.19 -26.16
CA VAL A 183 12.99 5.54 -26.10
C VAL A 183 14.31 5.55 -26.87
N ALA A 184 14.23 5.72 -28.19
CA ALA A 184 15.33 6.21 -29.01
C ALA A 184 14.75 6.84 -30.29
N ASP A 185 14.95 8.15 -30.44
CA ASP A 185 14.66 8.96 -31.64
C ASP A 185 13.20 9.17 -32.06
N ALA A 186 12.57 10.19 -31.47
CA ALA A 186 11.53 10.97 -32.17
C ALA A 186 11.64 12.46 -31.81
N PRO A 187 11.49 13.38 -32.80
CA PRO A 187 11.70 14.81 -32.60
C PRO A 187 10.56 15.43 -31.78
N ALA A 188 10.92 16.46 -31.02
CA ALA A 188 10.03 17.23 -30.15
C ALA A 188 9.03 18.09 -30.94
N ASP A 189 8.02 17.45 -31.52
CA ASP A 189 6.82 18.13 -31.99
C ASP A 189 5.69 17.97 -30.95
N LYS A 190 5.02 19.08 -30.68
CA LYS A 190 3.99 19.29 -29.64
C LYS A 190 3.06 18.08 -29.47
N PRO A 191 2.77 17.63 -28.23
CA PRO A 191 1.85 16.51 -28.04
C PRO A 191 0.50 16.90 -28.63
N ALA A 192 0.03 16.11 -29.58
CA ALA A 192 -1.36 16.13 -29.97
C ALA A 192 -2.18 16.01 -28.68
N GLU A 193 -3.14 16.91 -28.46
CA GLU A 193 -4.04 16.83 -27.31
C GLU A 193 -4.65 15.43 -27.26
N ASP A 194 -4.14 14.58 -26.37
CA ASP A 194 -4.71 13.27 -26.12
C ASP A 194 -6.12 13.51 -25.61
N LYS A 195 -7.11 13.36 -26.49
CA LYS A 195 -8.54 13.52 -26.18
C LYS A 195 -9.06 12.37 -25.29
N SER A 196 -8.21 11.77 -24.48
CA SER A 196 -8.56 10.74 -23.52
C SER A 196 -8.94 11.39 -22.19
N ASP A 197 -9.91 10.79 -21.50
CA ASP A 197 -10.27 11.18 -20.14
C ASP A 197 -9.12 10.93 -19.14
N LEU A 198 -8.11 10.13 -19.52
CA LEU A 198 -6.88 9.97 -18.75
C LEU A 198 -6.04 11.25 -18.67
N ALA A 199 -6.27 12.23 -19.55
CA ALA A 199 -5.61 13.54 -19.50
C ALA A 199 -6.33 14.55 -18.56
N PHE A 200 -7.32 14.10 -17.79
CA PHE A 200 -8.05 14.96 -16.83
C PHE A 200 -7.10 15.67 -15.85
N ASP A 201 -7.11 17.01 -15.83
CA ASP A 201 -6.41 17.85 -14.83
C ASP A 201 -4.88 17.66 -14.79
N VAL A 202 -4.25 17.36 -15.93
CA VAL A 202 -2.77 17.26 -16.06
C VAL A 202 -2.08 18.56 -15.65
N ASP A 203 -2.65 19.71 -16.01
CA ASP A 203 -2.06 21.02 -15.69
C ASP A 203 -1.93 21.28 -14.18
N ALA A 204 -2.75 20.61 -13.35
CA ALA A 204 -2.66 20.71 -11.90
C ALA A 204 -1.34 20.12 -11.34
N GLU A 205 -0.71 19.19 -12.06
CA GLU A 205 0.53 18.53 -11.65
C GLU A 205 1.72 19.50 -11.62
N ALA A 206 1.67 20.57 -12.41
CA ALA A 206 2.68 21.64 -12.38
C ALA A 206 2.75 22.37 -11.02
N TRP A 207 1.69 22.27 -10.21
CA TRP A 207 1.61 22.88 -8.88
C TRP A 207 1.97 21.91 -7.76
N TYR A 208 2.40 20.68 -8.09
CA TYR A 208 2.88 19.75 -7.08
C TYR A 208 4.14 20.29 -6.42
N LYS A 209 4.23 20.09 -5.10
CA LYS A 209 5.35 20.58 -4.31
C LYS A 209 6.63 19.86 -4.76
N SER A 210 7.62 20.60 -5.26
CA SER A 210 8.88 20.03 -5.75
C SER A 210 9.61 19.14 -4.72
N SER A 211 9.41 19.37 -3.42
CA SER A 211 9.98 18.51 -2.37
C SER A 211 9.41 17.10 -2.36
N THR A 212 8.29 16.81 -3.03
CA THR A 212 7.81 15.43 -3.14
C THR A 212 8.72 14.61 -4.06
N ALA A 213 9.47 15.24 -4.97
CA ALA A 213 10.42 14.54 -5.84
C ALA A 213 11.62 13.98 -5.06
N SER A 214 11.96 14.53 -3.88
CA SER A 214 13.04 14.02 -3.03
C SER A 214 12.62 12.87 -2.11
N LEU A 215 11.34 12.49 -2.07
CA LEU A 215 10.83 11.44 -1.19
C LEU A 215 11.58 10.10 -1.33
N PRO A 216 11.86 9.57 -2.53
CA PRO A 216 12.61 8.32 -2.66
C PRO A 216 14.00 8.40 -2.04
N ALA A 217 14.71 9.52 -2.24
CA ALA A 217 16.04 9.72 -1.67
C ALA A 217 16.01 9.88 -0.15
N GLU A 218 14.98 10.54 0.39
CA GLU A 218 14.76 10.66 1.84
C GLU A 218 14.45 9.31 2.48
N ILE A 219 13.63 8.48 1.82
CA ILE A 219 13.30 7.12 2.27
C ILE A 219 14.55 6.23 2.24
N GLU A 220 15.33 6.26 1.15
CA GLU A 220 16.57 5.49 1.05
C GLU A 220 17.58 5.90 2.14
N LYS A 221 17.71 7.20 2.41
CA LYS A 221 18.55 7.71 3.51
C LYS A 221 18.04 7.23 4.86
N ALA A 222 16.72 7.28 5.10
CA ALA A 222 16.12 6.78 6.33
C ALA A 222 16.35 5.27 6.51
N ARG A 223 16.22 4.48 5.43
CA ARG A 223 16.49 3.05 5.41
C ARG A 223 17.96 2.76 5.75
N LYS A 224 18.91 3.43 5.07
CA LYS A 224 20.35 3.31 5.36
C LYS A 224 20.70 3.65 6.80
N THR A 225 20.29 4.83 7.29
CA THR A 225 20.57 5.24 8.67
C THR A 225 20.01 4.29 9.73
N TYR A 226 18.90 3.61 9.44
CA TYR A 226 18.35 2.60 10.32
C TYR A 226 19.20 1.33 10.34
N TYR A 227 19.56 0.80 9.17
CA TYR A 227 20.38 -0.41 9.06
C TYR A 227 21.81 -0.20 9.56
N ASP A 228 22.40 0.98 9.36
CA ASP A 228 23.71 1.33 9.92
C ASP A 228 23.71 1.36 11.46
N ALA A 229 22.59 1.77 12.07
CA ALA A 229 22.42 1.83 13.52
C ALA A 229 21.97 0.49 14.15
N LEU A 230 21.50 -0.46 13.34
CA LEU A 230 20.90 -1.71 13.80
C LEU A 230 21.90 -2.64 14.52
N PRO A 231 23.14 -2.87 14.04
CA PRO A 231 24.09 -3.76 14.71
C PRO A 231 24.42 -3.35 16.15
N ALA A 232 24.60 -2.05 16.41
CA ALA A 232 24.87 -1.54 17.75
C ALA A 232 23.69 -1.76 18.71
N LYS A 233 22.46 -1.59 18.21
CA LYS A 233 21.24 -1.87 18.98
C LYS A 233 21.08 -3.36 19.25
N LEU A 234 21.36 -4.22 18.28
CA LEU A 234 21.30 -5.68 18.43
C LEU A 234 22.32 -6.18 19.44
N ALA A 235 23.57 -5.69 19.39
CA ALA A 235 24.60 -6.03 20.37
C ALA A 235 24.17 -5.65 21.80
N THR A 236 23.58 -4.46 21.96
CA THR A 236 23.07 -3.99 23.26
C THR A 236 21.90 -4.85 23.76
N ALA A 237 20.94 -5.17 22.90
CA ALA A 237 19.79 -6.00 23.22
C ALA A 237 20.19 -7.43 23.59
N ARG A 238 21.12 -8.03 22.85
CA ARG A 238 21.65 -9.38 23.10
C ARG A 238 22.44 -9.42 24.41
N ALA A 239 23.34 -8.46 24.65
CA ALA A 239 24.14 -8.41 25.88
C ALA A 239 23.25 -8.27 27.14
N LEU A 240 22.20 -7.45 27.07
CA LEU A 240 21.23 -7.31 28.15
C LEU A 240 20.35 -8.55 28.31
N SER A 241 19.90 -9.16 27.21
CA SER A 241 19.09 -10.38 27.25
C SER A 241 19.87 -11.58 27.82
N ARG A 242 21.18 -11.64 27.60
CA ARG A 242 22.08 -12.69 28.13
C ARG A 242 22.54 -12.41 29.56
N GLY A 243 22.33 -11.20 30.06
CA GLY A 243 22.88 -10.77 31.34
C GLY A 243 24.41 -10.64 31.34
N GLU A 244 25.05 -10.51 30.18
CA GLU A 244 26.50 -10.27 30.06
C GLU A 244 26.90 -8.89 30.62
N ARG A 245 25.93 -7.98 30.73
CA ARG A 245 26.08 -6.62 31.24
C ARG A 245 24.93 -6.26 32.18
N GLU A 246 25.24 -5.61 33.31
CA GLU A 246 24.21 -5.01 34.16
C GLU A 246 23.59 -3.76 33.49
N PRO A 247 22.25 -3.61 33.54
CA PRO A 247 21.58 -2.41 33.06
C PRO A 247 22.15 -1.16 33.74
N THR A 248 22.47 -0.14 32.96
CA THR A 248 22.90 1.14 33.53
C THR A 248 21.72 1.84 34.22
N LYS A 249 21.99 2.79 35.11
CA LYS A 249 20.93 3.57 35.79
C LYS A 249 20.00 4.30 34.81
N GLU A 250 20.49 4.64 33.63
CA GLU A 250 19.69 5.28 32.57
C GLU A 250 18.78 4.28 31.85
N GLU A 251 19.26 3.06 31.62
CA GLU A 251 18.48 1.97 31.01
C GLU A 251 17.43 1.37 31.94
N LEU A 252 17.64 1.45 33.27
CA LEU A 252 16.62 1.11 34.25
C LEU A 252 15.42 2.07 34.16
N ASN A 253 15.66 3.33 33.80
CA ASN A 253 14.60 4.33 33.64
C ASN A 253 13.97 4.29 32.23
N ALA A 254 14.76 3.97 31.21
CA ALA A 254 14.32 3.84 29.82
C ALA A 254 14.98 2.60 29.18
N PRO A 255 14.34 1.42 29.29
CA PRO A 255 14.94 0.18 28.80
C PRO A 255 15.15 0.26 27.28
N PRO A 256 16.33 -0.14 26.77
CA PRO A 256 16.56 -0.22 25.35
C PRO A 256 15.67 -1.31 24.73
N PRO A 257 15.31 -1.17 23.44
CA PRO A 257 14.43 -2.11 22.78
C PRO A 257 15.03 -3.53 22.75
N THR A 258 14.20 -4.52 23.06
CA THR A 258 14.56 -5.94 22.97
C THR A 258 14.70 -6.38 21.51
N GLU A 259 15.32 -7.54 21.26
CA GLU A 259 15.48 -8.05 19.90
C GLU A 259 14.14 -8.26 19.18
N VAL A 260 13.11 -8.71 19.91
CA VAL A 260 11.75 -8.88 19.38
C VAL A 260 11.14 -7.53 19.01
N GLU A 261 11.32 -6.51 19.85
CA GLU A 261 10.86 -5.14 19.57
C GLU A 261 11.61 -4.52 18.39
N LEU A 262 12.91 -4.81 18.21
CA LEU A 262 13.68 -4.37 17.05
C LEU A 262 13.19 -5.04 15.75
N ARG A 263 12.81 -6.32 15.78
CA ARG A 263 12.17 -6.99 14.63
C ARG A 263 10.82 -6.35 14.28
N ALA A 264 9.99 -6.07 15.28
CA ALA A 264 8.71 -5.39 15.07
C ALA A 264 8.90 -3.94 14.56
N GLU A 265 9.90 -3.22 15.08
CA GLU A 265 10.27 -1.88 14.61
C GLU A 265 10.70 -1.92 13.14
N ARG A 266 11.52 -2.90 12.75
CA ARG A 266 11.95 -3.11 11.35
C ARG A 266 10.75 -3.34 10.44
N LEU A 267 9.88 -4.27 10.80
CA LEU A 267 8.69 -4.59 10.00
C LEU A 267 7.82 -3.35 9.76
N LYS A 268 7.54 -2.59 10.83
CA LYS A 268 6.74 -1.36 10.75
C LYS A 268 7.40 -0.28 9.88
N LYS A 269 8.73 -0.12 9.98
CA LYS A 269 9.47 0.84 9.17
C LYS A 269 9.50 0.44 7.69
N GLU A 270 9.77 -0.82 7.41
CA GLU A 270 9.80 -1.34 6.04
C GLU A 270 8.43 -1.27 5.36
N MET A 271 7.37 -1.61 6.08
CA MET A 271 6.00 -1.45 5.57
C MET A 271 5.72 0.01 5.22
N ARG A 272 6.09 0.95 6.12
CA ARG A 272 5.89 2.38 5.87
C ARG A 272 6.70 2.86 4.67
N TRP A 273 7.99 2.53 4.59
CA TRP A 273 8.85 2.97 3.49
C TRP A 273 8.37 2.44 2.15
N ARG A 274 8.02 1.16 2.06
CA ARG A 274 7.46 0.57 0.84
C ARG A 274 6.11 1.20 0.47
N GLY A 275 5.24 1.41 1.45
CA GLY A 275 3.95 2.07 1.24
C GLY A 275 4.09 3.52 0.74
N ASP A 276 5.02 4.27 1.32
CA ASP A 276 5.34 5.65 0.91
C ASP A 276 5.94 5.68 -0.51
N GLU A 277 6.83 4.74 -0.84
CA GLU A 277 7.41 4.56 -2.20
C GLU A 277 6.34 4.20 -3.24
N GLU A 278 5.48 3.22 -2.94
CA GLU A 278 4.38 2.78 -3.81
C GLU A 278 3.36 3.92 -4.04
N GLY A 279 2.93 4.58 -2.98
CA GLY A 279 1.98 5.71 -3.06
C GLY A 279 2.56 6.87 -3.86
N TRP A 280 3.84 7.19 -3.65
CA TRP A 280 4.52 8.23 -4.44
C TRP A 280 4.63 7.85 -5.93
N ALA A 281 4.96 6.59 -6.24
CA ALA A 281 5.08 6.13 -7.63
C ALA A 281 3.78 6.28 -8.42
N ILE A 282 2.63 6.15 -7.75
CA ILE A 282 1.30 6.36 -8.34
C ILE A 282 1.03 7.86 -8.58
N VAL A 283 1.31 8.71 -7.59
CA VAL A 283 0.85 10.11 -7.58
C VAL A 283 1.84 11.10 -8.19
N ARG A 284 3.12 10.74 -8.36
CA ARG A 284 4.15 11.62 -8.94
C ARG A 284 3.71 12.24 -10.27
N SER A 285 4.16 13.47 -10.54
CA SER A 285 3.74 14.28 -11.69
C SER A 285 4.09 13.65 -13.04
N ASP A 286 5.19 12.91 -13.12
CA ASP A 286 5.64 12.21 -14.32
C ASP A 286 4.94 10.85 -14.54
N SER A 287 4.22 10.33 -13.55
CA SER A 287 3.52 9.05 -13.68
C SER A 287 2.26 9.19 -14.53
N PRO A 288 2.05 8.35 -15.56
CA PRO A 288 0.79 8.31 -16.28
C PRO A 288 -0.32 7.71 -15.39
N VAL A 289 -1.58 8.02 -15.69
CA VAL A 289 -2.72 7.36 -15.05
C VAL A 289 -2.74 5.90 -15.48
N GLU A 290 -2.80 4.96 -14.54
CA GLU A 290 -2.84 3.54 -14.85
C GLU A 290 -4.11 3.18 -15.62
N TRP A 291 -3.96 2.39 -16.69
CA TRP A 291 -5.06 1.93 -17.53
C TRP A 291 -5.00 0.41 -17.74
N ASP A 292 -6.17 -0.22 -17.73
CA ASP A 292 -6.38 -1.62 -18.07
C ASP A 292 -7.36 -1.66 -19.26
N PRO A 293 -6.98 -2.26 -20.40
CA PRO A 293 -7.86 -2.40 -21.56
C PRO A 293 -9.23 -3.01 -21.23
N ARG A 294 -9.33 -3.85 -20.19
CA ARG A 294 -10.60 -4.48 -19.76
C ARG A 294 -11.61 -3.49 -19.18
N MET A 295 -11.19 -2.26 -18.88
CA MET A 295 -12.07 -1.17 -18.42
C MET A 295 -12.76 -0.43 -19.57
N GLU A 296 -12.36 -0.68 -20.82
CA GLU A 296 -12.98 -0.07 -21.98
C GLU A 296 -14.47 -0.42 -22.06
N GLY A 297 -15.33 0.61 -22.13
CA GLY A 297 -16.79 0.45 -22.11
C GLY A 297 -17.40 0.09 -20.74
N ALA A 298 -16.58 -0.13 -19.70
CA ALA A 298 -17.06 -0.35 -18.33
C ALA A 298 -17.27 0.96 -17.55
N LEU A 299 -16.54 2.02 -17.93
CA LEU A 299 -16.56 3.33 -17.29
C LEU A 299 -17.41 4.34 -18.08
N SER A 300 -18.03 5.27 -17.35
CA SER A 300 -18.74 6.43 -17.89
C SER A 300 -18.44 7.68 -17.07
N VAL A 301 -18.62 8.86 -17.67
CA VAL A 301 -18.32 10.16 -17.04
C VAL A 301 -19.55 11.06 -17.11
N PHE A 302 -19.83 11.81 -16.04
CA PHE A 302 -20.88 12.82 -16.03
C PHE A 302 -20.52 14.03 -16.91
N VAL A 303 -21.49 14.53 -17.67
CA VAL A 303 -21.31 15.66 -18.59
C VAL A 303 -22.32 16.76 -18.32
N ASP A 304 -22.04 17.94 -18.86
CA ASP A 304 -22.98 19.04 -18.85
C ASP A 304 -24.26 18.66 -19.62
N PRO A 305 -25.44 19.01 -19.08
CA PRO A 305 -26.68 18.79 -19.80
C PRO A 305 -26.75 19.66 -21.05
N PRO A 306 -27.44 19.21 -22.12
CA PRO A 306 -27.64 20.00 -23.32
C PRO A 306 -28.35 21.29 -22.91
N LYS A 307 -27.77 22.42 -23.34
CA LYS A 307 -28.44 23.71 -23.24
C LYS A 307 -29.69 23.62 -24.11
N GLY A 308 -30.85 24.03 -23.58
CA GLY A 308 -32.19 23.72 -24.09
C GLY A 308 -32.58 24.24 -25.49
N GLU A 309 -31.66 24.37 -26.44
CA GLU A 309 -31.90 24.82 -27.81
C GLU A 309 -31.69 23.73 -28.89
N GLU A 310 -31.26 22.52 -28.53
CA GLU A 310 -31.14 21.38 -29.47
C GLU A 310 -32.23 20.30 -29.29
N VAL A 311 -33.43 20.68 -28.84
CA VAL A 311 -34.63 19.83 -28.97
C VAL A 311 -35.51 20.39 -30.10
N VAL A 312 -34.93 20.50 -31.29
CA VAL A 312 -35.68 20.71 -32.53
C VAL A 312 -35.26 19.61 -33.50
N GLY A 313 -36.14 18.63 -33.69
CA GLY A 313 -36.09 17.76 -34.86
C GLY A 313 -35.93 16.28 -34.60
N GLU A 314 -36.86 15.66 -33.87
CA GLU A 314 -37.29 14.29 -34.23
C GLU A 314 -38.72 14.05 -33.74
N LYS A 315 -39.66 14.63 -34.49
CA LYS A 315 -41.00 14.04 -34.67
C LYS A 315 -41.15 13.80 -36.17
N SER A 316 -41.14 12.54 -36.56
CA SER A 316 -41.74 12.04 -37.80
C SER A 316 -42.46 10.75 -37.45
#